data_AF-A0AAP6BK57-F1
#
_entry.id   AF-A0AAP6BK57-F1
#
_cell.length_a   1.000
_cell.length_b   1.000
_cell.length_c   1.000
_cell.angle_alpha   90.00
_cell.angle_beta   90.00
_cell.angle_gamma   90.00
#
_symmetry.space_group_name_H-M   'P 1'
#
loop_
_entity.id
_entity.type
_entity.pdbx_description
1 polymer ?
#
loop_
_entity_poly.entity_id
_entity_poly.type
_entity_poly.pdbx_seq_one_letter_code
_entity_poly.pdbx_strand_id
1 'polypeptide(L)'
;MRRRGELRCAVGRYCPLGFNATWAYLATLAPDLRTEPAALPRALAVLEESRGVFLLQEREFAARRRGEKAAGWRTPGVRGAAPCWPGTVPPSRLGLIAAVANRHTAFRSWPASVEETPLAELHARLDACAVAYLADLGRQGPDAAKELADTLDGIEALTLPGFAPLDYLRFGRLLAYAMSVTNAPS
;
A
#
# COMPACT_ATOMS: atom_id res chain seq x y z
N MET A 1 -2.38 20.98 19.70
CA MET A 1 -1.69 20.87 18.37
C MET A 1 -0.49 19.92 18.38
N ARG A 2 0.42 19.97 19.37
CA ARG A 2 1.65 19.14 19.42
C ARG A 2 1.45 17.62 19.24
N ARG A 3 0.53 17.02 20.00
CA ARG A 3 0.23 15.56 19.94
C ARG A 3 -0.20 15.05 18.55
N ARG A 4 -0.97 15.86 17.82
CA ARG A 4 -1.39 15.54 16.45
C ARG A 4 -0.22 15.60 15.46
N GLY A 5 0.70 16.53 15.66
CA GLY A 5 1.96 16.59 14.90
C GLY A 5 2.83 15.36 15.15
N GLU A 6 2.95 14.94 16.41
CA GLU A 6 3.69 13.73 16.80
C GLU A 6 3.13 12.46 16.14
N LEU A 7 1.80 12.29 16.14
CA LEU A 7 1.16 11.18 15.43
C LEU A 7 1.41 11.23 13.92
N ARG A 8 1.33 12.40 13.29
CA ARG A 8 1.66 12.56 11.86
C ARG A 8 3.12 12.19 11.59
N CYS A 9 4.06 12.58 12.46
CA CYS A 9 5.45 12.19 12.33
C CYS A 9 5.66 10.68 12.50
N ALA A 10 4.92 10.03 13.40
CA ALA A 10 4.96 8.58 13.57
C ALA A 10 4.43 7.85 12.32
N VAL A 11 3.29 8.31 11.78
CA VAL A 11 2.73 7.80 10.52
C VAL A 11 3.68 8.02 9.35
N GLY A 12 4.35 9.18 9.26
CA GLY A 12 5.34 9.46 8.23
C GLY A 12 6.56 8.53 8.29
N ARG A 13 6.98 8.13 9.49
CA ARG A 13 8.11 7.22 9.67
C ARG A 13 7.77 5.75 9.42
N TYR A 14 6.57 5.31 9.80
CA TYR A 14 6.17 3.90 9.69
C TYR A 14 5.45 3.57 8.38
N CYS A 15 4.48 4.41 7.99
CA CYS A 15 3.73 4.39 6.72
C CYS A 15 3.54 3.01 6.02
N PRO A 16 2.95 2.00 6.69
CA PRO A 16 2.82 0.64 6.14
C PRO A 16 2.07 0.56 4.80
N LEU A 17 1.10 1.46 4.61
CA LEU A 17 0.34 1.60 3.36
C LEU A 17 0.75 2.85 2.54
N GLY A 18 1.79 3.57 2.98
CA GLY A 18 2.05 4.96 2.61
C GLY A 18 1.34 5.95 3.53
N PHE A 19 1.83 7.20 3.61
CA PHE A 19 1.37 8.18 4.60
C PHE A 19 -0.14 8.45 4.53
N ASN A 20 -0.65 8.82 3.36
CA ASN A 20 -2.06 9.20 3.23
C ASN A 20 -3.01 8.02 3.43
N ALA A 21 -2.67 6.84 2.89
CA ALA A 21 -3.43 5.62 3.06
C ALA A 21 -3.49 5.19 4.53
N THR A 22 -2.33 5.19 5.20
CA THR A 22 -2.24 4.91 6.65
C THR A 22 -3.08 5.93 7.44
N TRP A 23 -2.98 7.22 7.11
CA TRP A 23 -3.74 8.27 7.79
C TRP A 23 -5.25 8.14 7.57
N ALA A 24 -5.68 7.83 6.34
CA ALA A 24 -7.07 7.60 6.00
C ALA A 24 -7.63 6.40 6.77
N TYR A 25 -6.89 5.29 6.83
CA TYR A 25 -7.28 4.12 7.60
C TYR A 25 -7.43 4.44 9.09
N LEU A 26 -6.44 5.10 9.70
CA LEU A 26 -6.55 5.54 11.11
C LEU A 26 -7.77 6.44 11.34
N ALA A 27 -8.08 7.33 10.39
CA ALA A 27 -9.27 8.17 10.46
C ALA A 27 -10.58 7.39 10.33
N THR A 28 -10.61 6.21 9.70
CA THR A 28 -11.82 5.36 9.71
C THR A 28 -12.05 4.67 11.06
N LEU A 29 -10.97 4.29 11.76
CA LEU A 29 -11.03 3.65 13.08
C LEU A 29 -11.21 4.67 14.21
N ALA A 30 -10.78 5.89 13.97
CA ALA A 30 -10.95 7.03 14.84
C ALA A 30 -11.54 8.20 14.03
N PRO A 31 -12.86 8.20 13.75
CA PRO A 31 -13.52 9.24 12.95
C PRO A 31 -13.22 10.67 13.43
N ASP A 32 -13.15 10.83 14.75
CA ASP A 32 -12.88 12.11 15.40
C ASP A 32 -11.39 12.47 15.49
N LEU A 33 -10.50 11.72 14.82
CA LEU A 33 -9.05 11.93 14.88
C LEU A 33 -8.61 13.36 14.51
N ARG A 34 -9.41 14.04 13.67
CA ARG A 34 -9.14 15.40 13.21
C ARG A 34 -9.62 16.48 14.19
N THR A 35 -10.67 16.18 14.95
CA THR A 35 -11.44 17.14 15.77
C THR A 35 -11.20 16.94 17.26
N GLU A 36 -11.14 15.68 17.72
CA GLU A 36 -11.10 15.31 19.12
C GLU A 36 -9.72 14.78 19.56
N PRO A 37 -9.03 15.46 20.50
CA PRO A 37 -7.76 14.97 21.04
C PRO A 37 -7.84 13.59 21.69
N ALA A 38 -9.01 13.20 22.20
CA ALA A 38 -9.27 11.91 22.83
C ALA A 38 -9.25 10.72 21.84
N ALA A 39 -9.32 10.99 20.53
CA ALA A 39 -9.23 9.96 19.49
C ALA A 39 -7.76 9.59 19.14
N LEU A 40 -6.79 10.45 19.48
CA LEU A 40 -5.36 10.23 19.18
C LEU A 40 -4.79 8.96 19.82
N PRO A 41 -5.07 8.62 21.10
CA PRO A 41 -4.56 7.39 21.70
C PRO A 41 -5.06 6.12 21.01
N ARG A 42 -6.31 6.10 20.52
CA ARG A 42 -6.87 4.95 19.79
C ARG A 42 -6.14 4.74 18.46
N ALA A 43 -5.93 5.82 17.70
CA ALA A 43 -5.17 5.75 16.45
C ALA A 43 -3.71 5.36 16.67
N LEU A 44 -3.09 5.84 17.76
CA LEU A 44 -1.73 5.45 18.12
C LEU A 44 -1.64 3.96 18.50
N ALA A 45 -2.57 3.45 19.31
CA ALA A 45 -2.58 2.05 19.71
C ALA A 45 -2.67 1.09 18.51
N VAL A 46 -3.54 1.40 17.53
CA VAL A 46 -3.63 0.65 16.27
C VAL A 46 -2.31 0.67 15.50
N LEU A 47 -1.64 1.82 15.47
CA LEU A 47 -0.36 1.97 14.78
C LEU A 47 0.76 1.19 15.49
N GLU A 48 0.77 1.19 16.82
CA GLU A 48 1.75 0.48 17.66
C GLU A 48 1.58 -1.04 17.58
N GLU A 49 0.33 -1.53 17.60
CA GLU A 49 0.00 -2.93 17.39
C GLU A 49 0.52 -3.42 16.03
N SER A 50 0.20 -2.67 14.98
CA SER A 50 0.67 -2.96 13.63
C SER A 50 2.20 -2.98 13.55
N ARG A 51 2.85 -1.99 14.17
CA ARG A 51 4.31 -1.89 14.22
C ARG A 51 4.93 -3.07 14.99
N GLY A 52 4.28 -3.57 16.03
CA GLY A 52 4.70 -4.75 16.76
C GLY A 52 4.79 -5.99 15.85
N VAL A 53 3.75 -6.23 15.05
CA VAL A 53 3.72 -7.32 14.06
C VAL A 53 4.80 -7.14 13.00
N PHE A 54 4.97 -5.94 12.45
CA PHE A 54 6.01 -5.64 11.48
C PHE A 54 7.42 -5.96 12.02
N LEU A 55 7.73 -5.56 13.26
CA LEU A 55 9.02 -5.82 13.86
C LEU A 55 9.27 -7.30 14.12
N LEU A 56 8.23 -8.08 14.42
CA LEU A 56 8.33 -9.53 14.54
C LEU A 56 8.67 -10.17 13.19
N GLN A 57 7.93 -9.82 12.14
CA GLN A 57 8.18 -10.28 10.77
C GLN A 57 9.60 -9.94 10.30
N GLU A 58 10.10 -8.74 10.62
CA GLU A 58 11.48 -8.33 10.31
C GLU A 58 12.52 -9.18 11.03
N ARG A 59 12.29 -9.55 12.31
CA ARG A 59 13.18 -10.43 13.06
C ARG A 59 13.21 -11.85 12.48
N GLU A 60 12.05 -12.38 12.12
CA GLU A 60 11.91 -13.70 11.49
C GLU A 60 12.61 -13.73 10.13
N PHE A 61 12.37 -12.72 9.29
CA PHE A 61 13.05 -12.57 8.01
C PHE A 61 14.58 -12.49 8.19
N ALA A 62 15.04 -11.69 9.15
CA ALA A 62 16.46 -11.56 9.43
C ALA A 62 17.08 -12.89 9.91
N ALA A 63 16.37 -13.66 10.75
CA ALA A 63 16.80 -14.97 11.20
C ALA A 63 16.92 -15.96 10.04
N ARG A 64 15.89 -16.04 9.19
CA ARG A 64 15.89 -16.86 7.98
C ARG A 64 17.05 -16.47 7.04
N ARG A 65 17.23 -15.18 6.76
CA ARG A 65 18.36 -14.70 5.93
C ARG A 65 19.73 -15.01 6.51
N ARG A 66 19.89 -15.00 7.84
CA ARG A 66 21.15 -15.43 8.48
C ARG A 66 21.42 -16.91 8.20
N GLY A 67 20.41 -17.77 8.32
CA GLY A 67 20.52 -19.19 7.97
C GLY A 67 20.83 -19.43 6.49
N GLU A 68 20.09 -18.79 5.58
CA GLU A 68 20.33 -18.87 4.13
C GLU A 68 21.74 -18.40 3.76
N LYS A 69 22.21 -17.27 4.34
CA LYS A 69 23.59 -16.79 4.12
C LYS A 69 24.64 -17.79 4.61
N ALA A 70 24.42 -18.42 5.76
CA ALA A 70 25.32 -19.44 6.30
C ALA A 70 25.35 -20.70 5.40
N ALA A 71 24.21 -21.05 4.78
CA ALA A 71 24.10 -22.13 3.80
C ALA A 71 24.60 -21.75 2.38
N GLY A 72 25.18 -20.56 2.19
CA GLY A 72 25.72 -20.10 0.91
C GLY A 72 24.70 -19.45 -0.03
N TRP A 73 23.44 -19.32 0.36
CA TRP A 73 22.37 -18.76 -0.47
C TRP A 73 22.33 -17.22 -0.34
N ARG A 74 23.09 -16.55 -1.20
CA ARG A 74 23.33 -15.10 -1.11
C ARG A 74 22.35 -14.25 -1.89
N THR A 75 21.59 -14.81 -2.83
CA THR A 75 20.52 -14.08 -3.52
C THR A 75 19.44 -13.70 -2.49
N PRO A 76 19.18 -12.41 -2.24
CA PRO A 76 18.06 -12.01 -1.41
C PRO A 76 16.77 -12.40 -2.13
N GLY A 77 15.86 -13.13 -1.46
CA GLY A 77 14.46 -13.12 -1.88
C GLY A 77 13.93 -11.69 -1.87
N VAL A 78 12.92 -11.40 -2.72
CA VAL A 78 12.36 -10.05 -2.88
C VAL A 78 12.02 -9.44 -1.51
N ARG A 79 12.84 -8.50 -1.07
CA ARG A 79 12.58 -7.68 0.11
C ARG A 79 11.89 -6.41 -0.40
N GLY A 80 10.56 -6.41 -0.30
CA GLY A 80 9.75 -5.33 -0.83
C GLY A 80 8.31 -5.79 -1.07
N ALA A 81 7.75 -6.52 -0.10
CA ALA A 81 6.34 -6.89 -0.11
C ALA A 81 5.52 -5.64 -0.44
N ALA A 82 4.54 -5.81 -1.32
CA ALA A 82 3.56 -4.79 -1.64
C ALA A 82 3.10 -4.04 -0.37
N PRO A 83 2.77 -2.73 -0.44
CA PRO A 83 2.18 -2.02 0.68
C PRO A 83 1.08 -2.89 1.28
N CYS A 84 1.27 -3.32 2.52
CA CYS A 84 0.37 -4.19 3.25
C CYS A 84 0.27 -3.67 4.66
N TRP A 85 -0.83 -3.96 5.34
CA TRP A 85 -0.97 -3.64 6.75
C TRP A 85 -0.42 -4.80 7.57
N PRO A 86 0.68 -4.62 8.31
CA PRO A 86 1.17 -5.64 9.22
C PRO A 86 0.21 -5.67 10.41
N GLY A 87 -0.54 -6.75 10.58
CA GLY A 87 -1.53 -6.87 11.63
C GLY A 87 -2.24 -8.22 11.58
N THR A 88 -2.77 -8.67 12.71
CA THR A 88 -3.63 -9.86 12.81
C THR A 88 -5.04 -9.58 12.26
N VAL A 89 -5.46 -8.32 12.32
CA VAL A 89 -6.73 -7.84 11.76
C VAL A 89 -6.44 -7.09 10.45
N PRO A 90 -7.00 -7.52 9.31
CA PRO A 90 -6.86 -6.80 8.06
C PRO A 90 -7.55 -5.43 8.15
N PRO A 91 -7.09 -4.42 7.39
CA PRO A 91 -7.76 -3.14 7.31
C PRO A 91 -9.21 -3.28 6.88
N SER A 92 -10.08 -2.42 7.43
CA SER A 92 -11.46 -2.36 6.98
C SER A 92 -11.54 -2.05 5.49
N ARG A 93 -12.53 -2.64 4.81
CA ARG A 93 -12.80 -2.39 3.39
C ARG A 93 -12.94 -0.90 3.10
N LEU A 94 -13.68 -0.16 3.92
CA LEU A 94 -13.84 1.28 3.77
C LEU A 94 -12.50 2.04 3.90
N GLY A 95 -11.64 1.61 4.82
CA GLY A 95 -10.29 2.17 4.97
C GLY A 95 -9.41 1.96 3.74
N LEU A 96 -9.50 0.79 3.11
CA LEU A 96 -8.77 0.48 1.87
C LEU A 96 -9.32 1.25 0.68
N ILE A 97 -10.65 1.38 0.56
CA ILE A 97 -11.27 2.24 -0.47
C ILE A 97 -10.78 3.68 -0.33
N ALA A 98 -10.79 4.24 0.89
CA ALA A 98 -10.33 5.60 1.14
C ALA A 98 -8.82 5.76 0.83
N ALA A 99 -8.02 4.76 1.15
CA ALA A 99 -6.58 4.72 0.83
C ALA A 99 -6.34 4.72 -0.69
N VAL A 100 -7.04 3.86 -1.43
CA VAL A 100 -6.96 3.79 -2.90
C VAL A 100 -7.43 5.10 -3.52
N ALA A 101 -8.57 5.65 -3.11
CA ALA A 101 -9.11 6.90 -3.64
C ALA A 101 -8.13 8.07 -3.48
N ASN A 102 -7.54 8.20 -2.29
CA ASN A 102 -6.55 9.24 -2.05
C ASN A 102 -5.30 9.07 -2.93
N ARG A 103 -4.79 7.83 -3.05
CA ARG A 103 -3.59 7.57 -3.84
C ARG A 103 -3.85 7.71 -5.34
N HIS A 104 -5.03 7.32 -5.82
CA HIS A 104 -5.50 7.48 -7.20
C HIS A 104 -5.58 8.96 -7.60
N THR A 105 -6.04 9.82 -6.70
CA THR A 105 -6.05 11.28 -6.92
C THR A 105 -4.64 11.82 -7.17
N ALA A 106 -3.66 11.38 -6.38
CA ALA A 106 -2.26 11.74 -6.60
C ALA A 106 -1.68 11.10 -7.87
N PHE A 107 -2.04 9.85 -8.15
CA PHE A 107 -1.62 9.12 -9.35
C PHE A 107 -1.99 9.87 -10.63
N ARG A 108 -3.24 10.33 -10.74
CA ARG A 108 -3.73 11.12 -11.88
C ARG A 108 -3.04 12.47 -12.06
N SER A 109 -2.36 12.99 -11.03
CA SER A 109 -1.63 14.25 -11.12
C SER A 109 -0.21 14.09 -11.68
N TRP A 110 0.29 12.86 -11.77
CA TRP A 110 1.58 12.59 -12.38
C TRP A 110 1.46 12.55 -13.90
N PRO A 111 2.35 13.22 -14.64
CA PRO A 111 2.34 13.13 -16.09
C PRO A 111 2.62 11.68 -16.48
N ALA A 112 1.75 11.08 -17.30
CA ALA A 112 2.17 9.97 -18.14
C ALA A 112 3.25 10.53 -19.06
N SER A 113 4.45 9.93 -19.08
CA SER A 113 5.51 10.37 -19.98
C SER A 113 4.96 10.39 -21.40
N VAL A 114 4.81 11.59 -21.97
CA VAL A 114 4.12 11.83 -23.24
C VAL A 114 4.89 11.21 -24.43
N GLU A 115 6.12 10.80 -24.19
CA GLU A 115 7.08 10.30 -25.18
C GLU A 115 7.23 8.76 -25.18
N GLU A 116 6.71 8.05 -24.17
CA GLU A 116 6.81 6.59 -24.03
C GLU A 116 5.45 5.92 -24.15
N THR A 117 5.07 5.54 -25.38
CA THR A 117 3.77 4.92 -25.70
C THR A 117 3.42 3.72 -24.81
N PRO A 118 4.34 2.78 -24.49
CA PRO A 118 4.02 1.63 -23.63
C PRO A 118 3.69 2.03 -22.18
N LEU A 119 4.38 3.03 -21.62
CA LEU A 119 4.14 3.49 -20.25
C LEU A 119 2.82 4.25 -20.13
N ALA A 120 2.46 5.03 -21.16
CA ALA A 120 1.18 5.72 -21.22
C ALA A 120 -0.01 4.74 -21.26
N GLU A 121 0.11 3.64 -22.01
CA GLU A 121 -0.89 2.56 -22.05
C GLU A 121 -1.03 1.89 -20.68
N LEU A 122 0.09 1.51 -20.06
CA LEU A 122 0.08 0.89 -18.73
C LEU A 122 -0.46 1.83 -17.64
N HIS A 123 -0.17 3.13 -17.75
CA HIS A 123 -0.77 4.14 -16.89
C HIS A 123 -2.30 4.17 -17.04
N ALA A 124 -2.81 4.16 -18.28
CA ALA A 124 -4.25 4.15 -18.54
C ALA A 124 -4.93 2.86 -18.04
N ARG A 125 -4.30 1.70 -18.19
CA ARG A 125 -4.79 0.42 -17.65
C ARG A 125 -4.85 0.43 -16.13
N LEU A 126 -3.82 0.97 -15.47
CA LEU A 126 -3.78 1.11 -14.02
C LEU A 126 -4.84 2.12 -13.51
N ASP A 127 -5.06 3.22 -14.25
CA ASP A 127 -6.15 4.17 -13.98
C ASP A 127 -7.53 3.48 -14.05
N ALA A 128 -7.77 2.70 -15.11
CA ALA A 128 -9.02 1.99 -15.32
C ALA A 128 -9.29 0.95 -14.20
N CYS A 129 -8.27 0.20 -13.79
CA CYS A 129 -8.37 -0.73 -12.65
C CYS A 129 -8.79 0.01 -11.36
N ALA A 130 -8.19 1.17 -11.10
CA ALA A 130 -8.51 1.96 -9.92
C ALA A 130 -9.94 2.54 -9.98
N VAL A 131 -10.37 3.05 -11.13
CA VAL A 131 -11.74 3.55 -11.35
C VAL A 131 -12.75 2.43 -11.11
N ALA A 132 -12.52 1.24 -11.68
CA ALA A 132 -13.40 0.09 -11.49
C ALA A 132 -13.49 -0.34 -10.03
N TYR A 133 -12.33 -0.43 -9.34
CA TYR A 133 -12.26 -0.74 -7.91
C TYR A 133 -13.06 0.27 -7.07
N LEU A 134 -12.91 1.57 -7.33
CA LEU A 134 -13.61 2.61 -6.58
C LEU A 134 -15.12 2.62 -6.87
N ALA A 135 -15.51 2.40 -8.13
CA ALA A 135 -16.91 2.37 -8.55
C ALA A 135 -17.71 1.23 -7.89
N ASP A 136 -17.12 0.04 -7.76
CA ASP A 136 -17.75 -1.09 -7.07
C ASP A 136 -17.39 -1.17 -5.56
N LEU A 137 -16.91 -0.06 -5.00
CA LEU A 137 -16.56 0.05 -3.58
C LEU A 137 -15.64 -1.10 -3.13
N GLY A 138 -14.69 -1.52 -3.95
CA GLY A 138 -13.71 -2.56 -3.67
C GLY A 138 -14.18 -4.01 -3.83
N ARG A 139 -15.40 -4.28 -4.32
CA ARG A 139 -15.77 -5.63 -4.79
C ARG A 139 -15.16 -5.80 -6.17
N GLN A 140 -14.29 -6.78 -6.37
CA GLN A 140 -13.71 -7.03 -7.69
C GLN A 140 -13.65 -8.52 -7.97
N GLY A 141 -13.82 -8.90 -9.24
CA GLY A 141 -13.72 -10.29 -9.67
C GLY A 141 -12.25 -10.74 -9.86
N PRO A 142 -12.02 -12.05 -10.06
CA PRO A 142 -10.70 -12.60 -10.37
C PRO A 142 -10.11 -12.02 -11.67
N ASP A 143 -10.94 -11.71 -12.66
CA ASP A 143 -10.49 -11.12 -13.94
C ASP A 143 -9.88 -9.74 -13.75
N ALA A 144 -10.47 -8.91 -12.88
CA ALA A 144 -9.92 -7.60 -12.55
C ALA A 144 -8.58 -7.71 -11.81
N ALA A 145 -8.42 -8.70 -10.93
CA ALA A 145 -7.17 -8.95 -10.23
C ALA A 145 -6.06 -9.40 -11.20
N LYS A 146 -6.43 -10.22 -12.20
CA LYS A 146 -5.53 -10.63 -13.27
C LYS A 146 -5.10 -9.45 -14.14
N GLU A 147 -6.03 -8.61 -14.57
CA GLU A 147 -5.74 -7.42 -15.39
C GLU A 147 -4.75 -6.47 -14.67
N LEU A 148 -4.93 -6.28 -13.36
CA LEU A 148 -4.02 -5.49 -12.55
C LEU A 148 -2.63 -6.14 -12.44
N ALA A 149 -2.56 -7.46 -12.26
CA ALA A 149 -1.28 -8.18 -12.22
C ALA A 149 -0.53 -8.07 -13.55
N ASP A 150 -1.21 -8.31 -14.68
CA ASP A 150 -0.63 -8.19 -16.02
C ASP A 150 -0.15 -6.75 -16.29
N THR A 151 -0.85 -5.73 -15.77
CA THR A 151 -0.43 -4.32 -15.84
C THR A 151 0.81 -4.04 -14.99
N LEU A 152 0.89 -4.58 -13.77
CA LEU A 152 2.04 -4.43 -12.88
C LEU A 152 3.30 -5.08 -13.46
N ASP A 153 3.17 -6.27 -14.03
CA ASP A 153 4.26 -6.98 -14.71
C ASP A 153 4.80 -6.16 -15.89
N GLY A 154 3.91 -5.53 -16.66
CA GLY A 154 4.29 -4.61 -17.74
C GLY A 154 5.08 -3.39 -17.24
N ILE A 155 4.66 -2.79 -16.12
CA ILE A 155 5.37 -1.64 -15.53
C ILE A 155 6.74 -2.08 -14.99
N GLU A 156 6.83 -3.25 -14.35
CA GLU A 156 8.10 -3.81 -13.88
C GLU A 156 9.06 -4.10 -15.05
N ALA A 157 8.56 -4.64 -16.16
CA ALA A 157 9.37 -4.94 -17.35
C ALA A 157 9.99 -3.69 -17.99
N LEU A 158 9.31 -2.53 -17.90
CA LEU A 158 9.83 -1.24 -18.38
C LEU A 158 10.75 -0.54 -17.39
N THR A 159 10.91 -1.06 -16.19
CA THR A 159 11.72 -0.43 -15.14
C THR A 159 13.22 -0.67 -15.40
N LEU A 160 13.87 0.25 -16.10
CA LEU A 160 15.34 0.29 -16.25
C LEU A 160 16.02 0.84 -14.97
N PRO A 161 17.29 0.49 -14.70
CA PRO A 161 18.08 1.13 -13.64
C PRO A 161 18.20 2.64 -13.90
N GLY A 162 17.48 3.46 -13.12
CA GLY A 162 17.61 4.93 -13.12
C GLY A 162 16.37 5.71 -13.55
N PHE A 163 15.37 5.08 -14.17
CA PHE A 163 14.08 5.70 -14.49
C PHE A 163 12.94 4.74 -14.14
N ALA A 164 12.73 4.55 -12.84
CA ALA A 164 11.70 3.65 -12.34
C ALA A 164 10.44 4.47 -12.02
N PRO A 165 9.26 4.16 -12.60
CA PRO A 165 7.99 4.71 -12.15
C PRO A 165 7.59 4.04 -10.82
N LEU A 166 8.46 4.15 -9.80
CA LEU A 166 8.28 3.58 -8.47
C LEU A 166 6.96 3.99 -7.86
N ASP A 167 6.48 5.17 -8.23
CA ASP A 167 5.21 5.72 -7.83
C ASP A 167 4.00 4.97 -8.42
N TYR A 168 4.08 4.50 -9.66
CA TYR A 168 3.05 3.66 -10.29
C TYR A 168 3.06 2.28 -9.67
N LEU A 169 4.23 1.66 -9.50
CA LEU A 169 4.37 0.37 -8.82
C LEU A 169 3.87 0.44 -7.37
N ARG A 170 4.18 1.51 -6.64
CA ARG A 170 3.68 1.72 -5.28
C ARG A 170 2.15 1.82 -5.25
N PHE A 171 1.55 2.53 -6.21
CA PHE A 171 0.10 2.65 -6.31
C PHE A 171 -0.55 1.31 -6.70
N GLY A 172 -0.09 0.66 -7.76
CA GLY A 172 -0.66 -0.60 -8.22
C GLY A 172 -0.49 -1.72 -7.20
N ARG A 173 0.62 -1.76 -6.46
CA ARG A 173 0.79 -2.72 -5.35
C ARG A 173 -0.15 -2.44 -4.16
N LEU A 174 -0.46 -1.18 -3.87
CA LEU A 174 -1.51 -0.83 -2.90
C LEU A 174 -2.89 -1.31 -3.39
N LEU A 175 -3.19 -1.12 -4.68
CA LEU A 175 -4.46 -1.55 -5.27
C LEU A 175 -4.59 -3.08 -5.25
N ALA A 176 -3.52 -3.81 -5.59
CA ALA A 176 -3.49 -5.26 -5.55
C ALA A 176 -3.70 -5.79 -4.12
N TYR A 177 -3.06 -5.17 -3.13
CA TYR A 177 -3.29 -5.48 -1.73
C TYR A 177 -4.73 -5.17 -1.29
N ALA A 178 -5.28 -4.04 -1.73
CA ALA A 178 -6.66 -3.68 -1.39
C ALA A 178 -7.66 -4.71 -1.95
N MET A 179 -7.52 -5.09 -3.23
CA MET A 179 -8.35 -6.11 -3.87
C MET A 179 -8.23 -7.47 -3.18
N SER A 180 -7.03 -7.89 -2.77
CA SER A 180 -6.87 -9.19 -2.11
C SER A 180 -7.57 -9.24 -0.74
N VAL A 181 -7.56 -8.13 0.00
CA VAL A 181 -8.23 -8.04 1.30
C VAL A 181 -9.75 -7.89 1.15
N THR A 182 -10.23 -7.10 0.19
CA THR A 182 -11.67 -6.85 0.02
C THR A 182 -12.43 -7.99 -0.66
N ASN A 183 -11.73 -8.85 -1.40
CA ASN A 183 -12.30 -10.03 -2.04
C ASN A 183 -12.28 -11.28 -1.15
N ALA A 184 -11.56 -11.26 -0.02
CA ALA A 184 -11.59 -12.37 0.93
C ALA A 184 -12.98 -12.48 1.58
N PRO A 185 -13.56 -13.70 1.69
CA PRO A 185 -14.82 -13.88 2.40
C PRO A 185 -14.66 -13.46 3.86
N SER A 186 -15.59 -12.62 4.34
CA SER A 186 -15.62 -12.06 5.70
C SER A 186 -15.94 -13.11 6.76
#